data_AF-A0AAE0UG68-F1
#
_entry.id   AF-A0AAE0UG68-F1
#
_cell.length_a   1.000
_cell.length_b   1.000
_cell.length_c   1.000
_cell.angle_alpha   90.00
_cell.angle_beta   90.00
_cell.angle_gamma   90.00
#
_symmetry.space_group_name_H-M   'P 1'
#
loop_
_entity.id
_entity.type
_entity.pdbx_description
1 polymer ?
#
loop_
_entity_poly.entity_id
_entity_poly.type
_entity_poly.pdbx_seq_one_letter_code
_entity_poly.pdbx_strand_id
1 'polypeptide(L)'
;MAGIIDVDAAEEAPQRRILVISLEYSEAFDDMINFFLTPMSQLALVQRVKKASTLTRLLSKQDATGPYNALVLTDAALTLPENRPLWEQVLAYLRRTGATAVLTGLVASFVLPDDLDEFFNVSGLRDWKGGMYQRNVIVMNEEADGLRDATHFDIHDRNGLQTMYSAKSLCLSGVQHQHRWYIPDGTVNDGLGALSAAGWLARGPDGRNPEKVALQAAVAYGPLGEKGRIGWVGDVNCEQASCKVVLAMCGLDPTKVHIEPYRNDSPNNAAMRWDAEKGCFVKIE
;
A
#
# COMPACT_ATOMS: atom_id res chain seq x y z
N MET A 1 10.66 31.74 -39.75
CA MET A 1 9.67 32.10 -38.72
C MET A 1 10.13 31.48 -37.42
N ALA A 2 10.62 32.30 -36.48
CA ALA A 2 11.00 31.84 -35.15
C ALA A 2 9.73 31.67 -34.32
N GLY A 3 9.45 30.44 -33.89
CA GLY A 3 8.32 30.14 -33.01
C GLY A 3 8.65 30.57 -31.58
N ILE A 4 7.74 31.32 -30.97
CA ILE A 4 7.78 31.62 -29.54
C ILE A 4 7.54 30.30 -28.81
N ILE A 5 8.51 29.85 -28.03
CA ILE A 5 8.35 28.73 -27.09
C ILE A 5 7.81 29.34 -25.81
N ASP A 6 6.60 28.94 -25.43
CA ASP A 6 6.02 29.27 -24.15
C ASP A 6 6.77 28.50 -23.05
N VAL A 7 7.64 29.20 -22.32
CA VAL A 7 8.43 28.66 -21.20
C VAL A 7 7.58 28.48 -19.93
N ASP A 8 6.33 28.97 -19.93
CA ASP A 8 5.36 28.79 -18.85
C ASP A 8 4.37 27.66 -19.14
N ALA A 9 4.55 26.90 -20.23
CA ALA A 9 3.89 25.61 -20.42
C ALA A 9 4.37 24.69 -19.30
N ALA A 10 3.58 24.69 -18.21
CA ALA A 10 3.79 24.03 -16.94
C ALA A 10 4.88 22.98 -17.02
N GLU A 11 6.07 23.32 -16.50
CA GLU A 11 7.15 22.38 -16.24
C GLU A 11 6.50 21.11 -15.70
N GLU A 12 6.40 20.06 -16.54
CA GLU A 12 5.61 18.86 -16.20
C GLU A 12 6.09 18.43 -14.83
N ALA A 13 5.19 18.48 -13.83
CA ALA A 13 5.56 18.24 -12.45
C ALA A 13 6.40 16.95 -12.41
N PRO A 14 7.60 16.98 -11.80
CA PRO A 14 8.58 15.92 -11.99
C PRO A 14 7.94 14.56 -11.73
N GLN A 15 8.07 13.65 -12.70
CA GLN A 15 7.40 12.36 -12.69
C GLN A 15 7.66 11.64 -11.36
N ARG A 16 6.58 11.23 -10.69
CA ARG A 16 6.67 10.53 -9.40
C ARG A 16 7.55 9.29 -9.53
N ARG A 17 8.40 9.06 -8.55
CA ARG A 17 9.31 7.91 -8.50
C ARG A 17 8.93 6.97 -7.37
N ILE A 18 8.69 5.72 -7.69
CA ILE A 18 8.26 4.70 -6.73
C ILE A 18 9.26 3.56 -6.72
N LEU A 19 9.72 3.18 -5.52
CA LEU A 19 10.57 2.01 -5.32
C LEU A 19 9.76 0.89 -4.67
N VAL A 20 9.57 -0.20 -5.39
CA VAL A 20 8.90 -1.42 -4.94
C VAL A 20 9.94 -2.33 -4.31
N ILE A 21 9.75 -2.70 -3.05
CA ILE A 21 10.65 -3.56 -2.29
C ILE A 21 10.03 -4.94 -2.22
N SER A 22 10.73 -5.92 -2.82
CA SER A 22 10.32 -7.33 -2.83
C SER A 22 11.52 -8.24 -2.51
N LEU A 23 11.97 -8.26 -1.25
CA LEU A 23 13.21 -8.96 -0.88
C LEU A 23 13.01 -10.48 -0.76
N GLU A 24 11.79 -10.92 -0.48
CA GLU A 24 11.35 -12.32 -0.51
C GLU A 24 10.53 -12.60 -1.78
N TYR A 25 10.99 -12.05 -2.90
CA TYR A 25 10.33 -12.18 -4.19
C TYR A 25 10.02 -13.65 -4.54
N SER A 26 8.76 -13.89 -4.90
CA SER A 26 8.29 -15.15 -5.45
C SER A 26 7.42 -14.89 -6.69
N GLU A 27 7.81 -15.49 -7.81
CA GLU A 27 7.10 -15.39 -9.10
C GLU A 27 5.65 -15.88 -9.00
N ALA A 28 5.37 -16.82 -8.09
CA ALA A 28 4.03 -17.36 -7.88
C ALA A 28 2.99 -16.31 -7.42
N PHE A 29 3.45 -15.14 -6.97
CA PHE A 29 2.59 -14.04 -6.54
C PHE A 29 2.65 -12.82 -7.45
N ASP A 30 3.37 -12.88 -8.57
CA ASP A 30 3.48 -11.72 -9.46
C ASP A 30 2.13 -11.29 -10.02
N ASP A 31 1.25 -12.24 -10.36
CA ASP A 31 -0.11 -11.91 -10.81
C ASP A 31 -0.88 -11.08 -9.79
N MET A 32 -0.77 -11.43 -8.49
CA MET A 32 -1.42 -10.70 -7.40
C MET A 32 -0.84 -9.28 -7.25
N ILE A 33 0.48 -9.15 -7.24
CA ILE A 33 1.15 -7.85 -7.02
C ILE A 33 0.99 -6.96 -8.28
N ASN A 34 0.91 -7.55 -9.47
CA ASN A 34 0.77 -6.84 -10.75
C ASN A 34 -0.53 -6.03 -10.86
N PHE A 35 -1.56 -6.33 -10.04
CA PHE A 35 -2.81 -5.57 -9.98
C PHE A 35 -2.62 -4.10 -9.66
N PHE A 36 -1.69 -3.77 -8.75
CA PHE A 36 -1.36 -2.38 -8.44
C PHE A 36 -0.08 -1.91 -9.13
N LEU A 37 0.85 -2.80 -9.49
CA LEU A 37 2.09 -2.39 -10.18
C LEU A 37 1.86 -1.93 -11.62
N THR A 38 0.99 -2.61 -12.37
CA THR A 38 0.66 -2.24 -13.75
C THR A 38 0.11 -0.82 -13.83
N PRO A 39 -0.98 -0.46 -13.12
CA PRO A 39 -1.48 0.92 -13.14
C PRO A 39 -0.48 1.91 -12.53
N MET A 40 0.30 1.53 -11.51
CA MET A 40 1.34 2.39 -10.95
C MET A 40 2.41 2.77 -11.99
N SER A 41 2.82 1.83 -12.84
CA SER A 41 3.80 2.06 -13.91
C SER A 41 3.30 2.99 -15.03
N GLN A 42 1.98 3.17 -15.14
CA GLN A 42 1.38 4.13 -16.08
C GLN A 42 1.42 5.57 -15.56
N LEU A 43 1.53 5.74 -14.23
CA LEU A 43 1.47 7.05 -13.57
C LEU A 43 2.83 7.52 -13.04
N ALA A 44 3.80 6.62 -12.93
CA ALA A 44 5.05 6.89 -12.24
C ALA A 44 6.23 6.10 -12.84
N LEU A 45 7.44 6.57 -12.56
CA LEU A 45 8.65 5.80 -12.77
C LEU A 45 8.78 4.77 -11.64
N VAL A 46 8.56 3.50 -11.96
CA VAL A 46 8.57 2.39 -11.00
C VAL A 46 9.84 1.57 -11.15
N GLN A 47 10.56 1.37 -10.04
CA GLN A 47 11.69 0.46 -9.94
C GLN A 47 11.39 -0.59 -8.86
N ARG A 48 11.73 -1.86 -9.11
CA ARG A 48 11.60 -2.95 -8.13
C ARG A 48 12.98 -3.41 -7.68
N VAL A 49 13.13 -3.67 -6.38
CA VAL A 49 14.37 -4.19 -5.80
C VAL A 49 14.12 -5.50 -5.10
N LYS A 50 14.96 -6.50 -5.43
CA LYS A 50 14.88 -7.87 -4.92
C LYS A 50 16.06 -8.28 -4.03
N LYS A 51 16.97 -7.34 -3.73
CA LYS A 51 18.21 -7.61 -2.97
C LYS A 51 18.47 -6.49 -1.96
N ALA A 52 18.78 -6.86 -0.72
CA ALA A 52 19.07 -5.92 0.36
C ALA A 52 20.23 -4.96 0.00
N SER A 53 21.32 -5.47 -0.57
CA SER A 53 22.48 -4.65 -0.97
C SER A 53 22.13 -3.59 -2.02
N THR A 54 21.25 -3.93 -2.97
CA THR A 54 20.74 -2.98 -3.95
C THR A 54 19.84 -1.93 -3.29
N LEU A 55 18.97 -2.33 -2.35
CA LEU A 55 18.11 -1.41 -1.61
C LEU A 55 18.96 -0.39 -0.84
N THR A 56 19.93 -0.84 -0.05
CA THR A 56 20.86 0.04 0.67
C THR A 56 21.55 1.03 -0.25
N ARG A 57 22.06 0.57 -1.40
CA ARG A 57 22.68 1.44 -2.40
C ARG A 57 21.71 2.48 -2.96
N LEU A 58 20.47 2.10 -3.27
CA LEU A 58 19.45 3.00 -3.82
C LEU A 58 18.99 4.06 -2.81
N LEU A 59 18.87 3.70 -1.52
CA LEU A 59 18.45 4.65 -0.48
C LEU A 59 19.57 5.59 -0.03
N SER A 60 20.82 5.14 -0.15
CA SER A 60 22.00 5.94 0.21
C SER A 60 22.40 6.93 -0.88
N LYS A 61 22.11 6.60 -2.15
CA LYS A 61 22.46 7.45 -3.29
C LYS A 61 21.63 8.73 -3.32
N GLN A 62 22.31 9.83 -3.58
CA GLN A 62 21.70 11.07 -3.99
C GLN A 62 21.88 11.16 -5.51
N ASP A 63 21.01 10.47 -6.25
CA ASP A 63 21.06 10.43 -7.71
C ASP A 63 20.49 11.74 -8.31
N ALA A 64 20.97 12.12 -9.49
CA ALA A 64 20.51 13.32 -10.22
C ALA A 64 19.01 13.28 -10.58
N THR A 65 18.41 12.09 -10.58
CA THR A 65 16.99 11.84 -10.85
C THR A 65 16.07 12.09 -9.62
N GLY A 66 16.62 12.59 -8.51
CA GLY A 66 15.87 12.94 -7.30
C GLY A 66 15.59 11.77 -6.35
N PRO A 67 14.85 12.00 -5.24
CA PRO A 67 14.41 10.94 -4.34
C PRO A 67 13.16 10.21 -4.87
N TYR A 68 12.93 8.99 -4.39
CA TYR A 68 11.64 8.30 -4.47
C TYR A 68 10.62 9.00 -3.58
N ASN A 69 9.40 9.15 -4.10
CA ASN A 69 8.24 9.69 -3.38
C ASN A 69 7.57 8.65 -2.50
N ALA A 70 7.61 7.38 -2.91
CA ALA A 70 7.09 6.28 -2.11
C ALA A 70 7.91 5.00 -2.23
N LEU A 71 7.84 4.19 -1.18
CA LEU A 71 8.43 2.87 -1.03
C LEU A 71 7.30 1.86 -0.81
N VAL A 72 7.06 0.97 -1.76
CA VAL A 72 5.97 -0.01 -1.67
C VAL A 72 6.54 -1.36 -1.25
N LEU A 73 6.21 -1.81 -0.04
CA LEU A 73 6.66 -3.08 0.52
C LEU A 73 5.64 -4.14 0.13
N THR A 74 6.07 -5.11 -0.67
CA THR A 74 5.17 -6.14 -1.21
C THR A 74 5.29 -7.49 -0.54
N ASP A 75 6.32 -7.69 0.29
CA ASP A 75 6.55 -8.91 1.08
C ASP A 75 7.05 -8.61 2.50
N ALA A 76 6.91 -9.60 3.38
CA ALA A 76 7.15 -9.48 4.82
C ALA A 76 8.64 -9.43 5.18
N ALA A 77 9.56 -9.47 4.22
CA ALA A 77 11.00 -9.54 4.51
C ALA A 77 11.48 -8.41 5.45
N LEU A 78 10.99 -7.18 5.27
CA LEU A 78 11.38 -6.04 6.11
C LEU A 78 10.74 -6.04 7.51
N THR A 79 9.75 -6.89 7.76
CA THR A 79 9.18 -7.07 9.11
C THR A 79 10.01 -8.05 9.94
N LEU A 80 10.83 -8.89 9.30
CA LEU A 80 11.64 -9.89 9.99
C LEU A 80 12.71 -9.24 10.88
N PRO A 81 12.95 -9.77 12.10
CA PRO A 81 13.91 -9.21 13.05
C PRO A 81 15.33 -9.04 12.49
N GLU A 82 15.80 -9.99 11.67
CA GLU A 82 17.12 -9.95 11.03
C GLU A 82 17.28 -8.80 10.03
N ASN A 83 16.18 -8.30 9.47
CA ASN A 83 16.17 -7.19 8.53
C ASN A 83 15.92 -5.83 9.21
N ARG A 84 15.88 -5.78 10.56
CA ARG A 84 15.75 -4.52 11.31
C ARG A 84 16.73 -3.43 10.86
N PRO A 85 18.04 -3.69 10.68
CA PRO A 85 18.97 -2.65 10.24
C PRO A 85 18.63 -2.09 8.84
N LEU A 86 18.01 -2.90 7.99
CA LEU A 86 17.56 -2.48 6.66
C LEU A 86 16.28 -1.64 6.76
N TRP A 87 15.35 -2.02 7.65
CA TRP A 87 14.18 -1.21 7.94
C TRP A 87 14.55 0.15 8.55
N GLU A 88 15.52 0.21 9.45
CA GLU A 88 16.03 1.48 10.00
C GLU A 88 16.60 2.40 8.91
N GLN A 89 17.28 1.85 7.90
CA GLN A 89 17.72 2.62 6.73
C GLN A 89 16.54 3.17 5.92
N VAL A 90 15.48 2.38 5.75
CA VAL A 90 14.24 2.85 5.12
C VAL A 90 13.60 3.97 5.94
N LEU A 91 13.47 3.81 7.26
CA LEU A 91 12.93 4.84 8.14
C LEU A 91 13.75 6.14 8.08
N ALA A 92 15.08 6.04 8.07
CA ALA A 92 15.97 7.20 7.92
C ALA A 92 15.75 7.90 6.56
N TYR A 93 15.57 7.11 5.49
CA TYR A 93 15.23 7.63 4.17
C TYR A 93 13.91 8.41 4.19
N LEU A 94 12.84 7.78 4.66
CA LEU A 94 11.49 8.38 4.72
C LEU A 94 11.48 9.70 5.51
N ARG A 95 12.16 9.72 6.68
CA ARG A 95 12.27 10.93 7.50
C ARG A 95 13.02 12.06 6.79
N ARG A 96 14.09 11.72 6.05
CA ARG A 96 14.91 12.70 5.32
C ARG A 96 14.21 13.27 4.09
N THR A 97 13.47 12.44 3.36
CA THR A 97 12.86 12.84 2.07
C THR A 97 11.40 13.26 2.18
N GLY A 98 10.73 12.92 3.28
CA GLY A 98 9.28 13.06 3.40
C GLY A 98 8.50 12.05 2.56
N ALA A 99 9.14 10.97 2.13
CA ALA A 99 8.49 9.92 1.36
C ALA A 99 7.53 9.08 2.21
N THR A 100 6.68 8.31 1.53
CA THR A 100 5.73 7.38 2.15
C THR A 100 6.20 5.94 1.98
N ALA A 101 6.16 5.12 3.04
CA ALA A 101 6.18 3.66 2.90
C ALA A 101 4.75 3.13 2.85
N VAL A 102 4.43 2.21 1.94
CA VAL A 102 3.12 1.54 1.85
C VAL A 102 3.32 0.04 1.97
N LEU A 103 2.77 -0.55 3.02
CA LEU A 103 2.77 -2.00 3.27
C LEU A 103 1.50 -2.60 2.67
N THR A 104 1.64 -3.55 1.76
CA THR A 104 0.52 -4.15 1.03
C THR A 104 0.88 -5.54 0.48
N GLY A 105 -0.08 -6.21 -0.15
CA GLY A 105 0.12 -7.48 -0.82
C GLY A 105 0.56 -8.58 0.15
N LEU A 106 1.71 -9.22 -0.13
CA LEU A 106 2.17 -10.37 0.64
C LEU A 106 2.58 -10.01 2.07
N VAL A 107 2.84 -8.74 2.37
CA VAL A 107 3.01 -8.28 3.76
C VAL A 107 1.76 -8.64 4.58
N ALA A 108 0.58 -8.22 4.11
CA ALA A 108 -0.67 -8.46 4.82
C ALA A 108 -1.06 -9.94 4.89
N SER A 109 -0.56 -10.75 3.95
CA SER A 109 -0.82 -12.18 3.86
C SER A 109 0.09 -13.04 4.74
N PHE A 110 1.35 -12.65 4.95
CA PHE A 110 2.37 -13.52 5.54
C PHE A 110 3.11 -12.93 6.74
N VAL A 111 2.87 -11.67 7.11
CA VAL A 111 3.50 -11.11 8.31
C VAL A 111 3.07 -11.87 9.57
N LEU A 112 4.03 -12.14 10.45
CA LEU A 112 3.74 -12.69 11.77
C LEU A 112 3.27 -11.57 12.72
N PRO A 113 2.26 -11.82 13.58
CA PRO A 113 1.71 -10.79 14.46
C PRO A 113 2.77 -10.06 15.32
N ASP A 114 3.67 -10.81 15.97
CA ASP A 114 4.71 -10.23 16.84
C ASP A 114 5.72 -9.38 16.04
N ASP A 115 6.07 -9.82 14.83
CA ASP A 115 6.97 -9.10 13.94
C ASP A 115 6.33 -7.80 13.42
N LEU A 116 5.02 -7.83 13.11
CA LEU A 116 4.26 -6.64 12.71
C LEU A 116 4.20 -5.60 13.84
N ASP A 117 3.94 -6.06 15.06
CA ASP A 117 3.86 -5.23 16.26
C ASP A 117 5.20 -4.55 16.55
N GLU A 118 6.31 -5.28 16.43
CA GLU A 118 7.65 -4.74 16.61
C GLU A 118 8.08 -3.85 15.44
N PHE A 119 7.69 -4.18 14.21
CA PHE A 119 7.92 -3.34 13.03
C PHE A 119 7.33 -1.95 13.22
N PHE A 120 6.08 -1.84 13.69
CA PHE A 120 5.46 -0.54 13.97
C PHE A 120 6.06 0.16 15.19
N ASN A 121 6.46 -0.60 16.22
CA ASN A 121 7.17 -0.06 17.38
C ASN A 121 8.48 0.63 16.96
N VAL A 122 9.31 -0.04 16.15
CA VAL A 122 10.56 0.52 15.58
C VAL A 122 10.29 1.74 14.69
N SER A 123 9.14 1.76 14.02
CA SER A 123 8.69 2.89 13.20
C SER A 123 8.27 4.12 14.01
N GLY A 124 8.07 3.98 15.32
CA GLY A 124 7.54 5.03 16.21
C GLY A 124 6.00 5.03 16.31
N LEU A 125 5.33 4.05 15.72
CA LEU A 125 3.87 3.86 15.76
C LEU A 125 3.52 2.79 16.81
N ARG A 126 3.91 3.02 18.06
CA ARG A 126 3.93 1.98 19.11
C ARG A 126 2.56 1.38 19.44
N ASP A 127 1.49 2.12 19.20
CA ASP A 127 0.12 1.68 19.46
C ASP A 127 -0.45 0.85 18.30
N TRP A 128 0.20 0.87 17.12
CA TRP A 128 -0.26 0.06 15.98
C TRP A 128 0.12 -1.39 16.22
N LYS A 129 -0.89 -2.26 16.20
CA LYS A 129 -0.75 -3.69 16.45
C LYS A 129 -1.53 -4.51 15.45
N GLY A 130 -1.15 -5.77 15.27
CA GLY A 130 -1.95 -6.76 14.56
C GLY A 130 -3.37 -6.80 15.12
N GLY A 131 -4.35 -6.73 14.22
CA GLY A 131 -5.78 -6.76 14.54
C GLY A 131 -6.44 -8.06 14.07
N MET A 132 -7.73 -7.99 13.83
CA MET A 132 -8.51 -9.12 13.34
C MET A 132 -8.22 -9.36 11.86
N TYR A 133 -8.03 -10.62 11.50
CA TYR A 133 -8.11 -11.08 10.12
C TYR A 133 -9.56 -11.44 9.78
N GLN A 134 -10.17 -10.70 8.86
CA GLN A 134 -11.59 -10.86 8.53
C GLN A 134 -11.90 -10.43 7.11
N ARG A 135 -12.98 -10.97 6.56
CA ARG A 135 -13.67 -10.31 5.44
C ARG A 135 -14.75 -9.41 6.02
N ASN A 136 -14.79 -8.17 5.56
CA ASN A 136 -15.82 -7.23 5.97
C ASN A 136 -16.03 -6.16 4.88
N VAL A 137 -17.16 -5.46 4.95
CA VAL A 137 -17.30 -4.16 4.32
C VAL A 137 -16.49 -3.16 5.14
N ILE A 138 -15.63 -2.41 4.46
CA ILE A 138 -14.83 -1.34 5.05
C ILE A 138 -15.34 -0.01 4.50
N VAL A 139 -15.42 1.00 5.37
CA VAL A 139 -16.00 2.31 5.08
C VAL A 139 -14.91 3.36 5.21
N MET A 140 -14.86 4.28 4.25
CA MET A 140 -13.92 5.40 4.24
C MET A 140 -14.18 6.33 5.43
N ASN A 141 -13.11 6.75 6.06
CA ASN A 141 -13.12 7.83 7.04
C ASN A 141 -12.65 9.11 6.37
N GLU A 142 -13.59 9.94 5.91
CA GLU A 142 -13.29 11.19 5.19
C GLU A 142 -12.52 12.20 6.06
N GLU A 143 -12.58 12.06 7.40
CA GLU A 143 -11.86 12.94 8.34
C GLU A 143 -10.39 12.52 8.54
N ALA A 144 -9.94 11.41 7.95
CA ALA A 144 -8.58 10.93 8.14
C ALA A 144 -7.52 11.84 7.50
N ASP A 145 -6.39 11.97 8.20
CA ASP A 145 -5.18 12.62 7.70
C ASP A 145 -4.69 11.94 6.42
N GLY A 146 -4.21 12.71 5.45
CA GLY A 146 -3.80 12.23 4.13
C GLY A 146 -4.94 12.05 3.14
N LEU A 147 -6.19 11.89 3.59
CA LEU A 147 -7.39 11.94 2.72
C LEU A 147 -7.92 13.37 2.62
N ARG A 148 -8.18 14.00 3.78
CA ARG A 148 -8.77 15.35 3.86
C ARG A 148 -7.92 16.45 3.24
N ASP A 149 -6.61 16.26 3.20
CA ASP A 149 -5.60 17.19 2.70
C ASP A 149 -4.94 16.71 1.40
N ALA A 150 -5.48 15.64 0.79
CA ALA A 150 -5.00 15.17 -0.50
C ALA A 150 -5.23 16.24 -1.58
N THR A 151 -4.16 16.62 -2.29
CA THR A 151 -4.23 17.56 -3.41
C THR A 151 -4.04 16.88 -4.77
N HIS A 152 -3.71 15.59 -4.78
CA HIS A 152 -3.36 14.83 -5.98
C HIS A 152 -4.52 13.99 -6.53
N PHE A 153 -5.67 13.95 -5.86
CA PHE A 153 -6.90 13.35 -6.36
C PHE A 153 -8.12 13.95 -5.64
N ASP A 154 -9.30 13.83 -6.26
CA ASP A 154 -10.58 14.19 -5.64
C ASP A 154 -11.17 12.95 -4.93
N ILE A 155 -11.40 13.06 -3.62
CA ILE A 155 -11.99 11.98 -2.80
C ILE A 155 -13.44 11.67 -3.22
N HIS A 156 -14.13 12.59 -3.90
CA HIS A 156 -15.51 12.43 -4.35
C HIS A 156 -15.63 11.94 -5.80
N ASP A 157 -14.51 11.75 -6.50
CA ASP A 157 -14.54 11.15 -7.84
C ASP A 157 -14.93 9.67 -7.75
N ARG A 158 -15.98 9.30 -8.49
CA ARG A 158 -16.50 7.91 -8.55
C ARG A 158 -15.50 6.93 -9.17
N ASN A 159 -14.56 7.42 -9.96
CA ASN A 159 -13.45 6.65 -10.51
C ASN A 159 -12.24 6.63 -9.57
N GLY A 160 -12.27 7.36 -8.46
CA GLY A 160 -11.21 7.40 -7.46
C GLY A 160 -11.39 6.34 -6.38
N LEU A 161 -11.21 6.76 -5.13
CA LEU A 161 -11.39 5.91 -3.96
C LEU A 161 -12.88 5.66 -3.70
N GLN A 162 -13.25 4.41 -3.45
CA GLN A 162 -14.65 4.07 -3.14
C GLN A 162 -14.95 4.41 -1.67
N THR A 163 -16.12 4.99 -1.40
CA THR A 163 -16.55 5.33 -0.03
C THR A 163 -16.76 4.10 0.85
N MET A 164 -17.04 2.94 0.25
CA MET A 164 -17.09 1.65 0.94
C MET A 164 -16.85 0.50 -0.05
N TYR A 165 -16.25 -0.60 0.42
CA TYR A 165 -16.11 -1.82 -0.38
C TYR A 165 -15.87 -3.04 0.52
N SER A 166 -16.09 -4.26 0.00
CA SER A 166 -15.77 -5.50 0.72
C SER A 166 -14.30 -5.86 0.51
N ALA A 167 -13.59 -6.13 1.61
CA ALA A 167 -12.20 -6.54 1.57
C ALA A 167 -11.93 -7.70 2.53
N LYS A 168 -11.02 -8.62 2.15
CA LYS A 168 -10.46 -9.61 3.09
C LYS A 168 -9.16 -9.06 3.62
N SER A 169 -9.15 -8.66 4.88
CA SER A 169 -8.04 -7.87 5.41
C SER A 169 -7.54 -8.35 6.75
N LEU A 170 -6.22 -8.32 6.92
CA LEU A 170 -5.59 -8.22 8.23
C LEU A 170 -5.69 -6.76 8.69
N CYS A 171 -6.56 -6.48 9.63
CA CYS A 171 -6.73 -5.14 10.17
C CYS A 171 -5.62 -4.82 11.19
N LEU A 172 -5.44 -3.54 11.49
CA LEU A 172 -4.63 -3.07 12.63
C LEU A 172 -5.52 -2.63 13.78
N SER A 173 -5.05 -2.83 15.01
CA SER A 173 -5.63 -2.28 16.23
C SER A 173 -4.75 -1.16 16.81
N GLY A 174 -5.31 -0.35 17.70
CA GLY A 174 -4.62 0.77 18.36
C GLY A 174 -4.24 1.97 17.46
N VAL A 175 -4.60 1.92 16.17
CA VAL A 175 -4.47 3.05 15.25
C VAL A 175 -5.38 4.19 15.70
N GLN A 176 -4.88 5.42 15.83
CA GLN A 176 -5.71 6.60 16.14
C GLN A 176 -6.74 6.86 15.04
N HIS A 177 -7.92 7.38 15.37
CA HIS A 177 -9.02 7.55 14.41
C HIS A 177 -8.62 8.35 13.17
N GLN A 178 -7.89 9.46 13.35
CA GLN A 178 -7.41 10.30 12.24
C GLN A 178 -6.43 9.58 11.29
N HIS A 179 -5.85 8.45 11.69
CA HIS A 179 -4.96 7.67 10.85
C HIS A 179 -5.66 6.48 10.18
N ARG A 180 -6.95 6.23 10.44
CA ARG A 180 -7.69 5.11 9.83
C ARG A 180 -8.35 5.62 8.56
N TRP A 181 -7.83 5.27 7.38
CA TRP A 181 -8.47 5.62 6.11
C TRP A 181 -9.72 4.80 5.85
N TYR A 182 -9.68 3.50 6.18
CA TYR A 182 -10.84 2.61 6.06
C TYR A 182 -11.03 1.80 7.34
N ILE A 183 -12.27 1.84 7.84
CA ILE A 183 -12.69 1.22 9.10
C ILE A 183 -13.64 0.07 8.76
N PRO A 184 -13.45 -1.13 9.31
CA PRO A 184 -14.42 -2.21 9.12
C PRO A 184 -15.78 -1.84 9.72
N ASP A 185 -16.84 -1.97 8.95
CA ASP A 185 -18.21 -1.72 9.42
C ASP A 185 -18.58 -2.80 10.45
N GLY A 186 -18.74 -2.41 11.71
CA GLY A 186 -19.11 -3.32 12.80
C GLY A 186 -20.53 -3.90 12.67
N THR A 187 -21.40 -3.25 11.90
CA THR A 187 -22.82 -3.59 11.75
C THR A 187 -23.08 -4.53 10.58
N VAL A 188 -22.23 -4.50 9.55
CA VAL A 188 -22.37 -5.34 8.37
C VAL A 188 -21.67 -6.67 8.59
N ASN A 189 -22.44 -7.76 8.57
CA ASN A 189 -21.90 -9.11 8.43
C ASN A 189 -21.98 -9.45 6.95
N ASP A 190 -20.84 -9.45 6.26
CA ASP A 190 -20.75 -9.61 4.80
C ASP A 190 -21.17 -11.00 4.26
N GLY A 191 -21.81 -11.84 5.09
CA GLY A 191 -22.30 -13.18 4.75
C GLY A 191 -21.21 -14.21 4.44
N LEU A 192 -20.06 -13.77 3.95
CA LEU A 192 -18.92 -14.59 3.53
C LEU A 192 -17.96 -14.89 4.69
N GLY A 193 -17.86 -13.99 5.68
CA GLY A 193 -17.13 -14.24 6.93
C GLY A 193 -17.69 -15.40 7.76
N ALA A 194 -18.92 -15.85 7.47
CA ALA A 194 -19.55 -17.02 8.09
C ALA A 194 -19.15 -18.36 7.44
N LEU A 195 -18.53 -18.35 6.24
CA LEU A 195 -18.26 -19.57 5.46
C LEU A 195 -16.85 -20.15 5.63
N SER A 196 -15.93 -19.46 6.32
CA SER A 196 -14.61 -20.03 6.62
C SER A 196 -14.51 -20.44 8.09
N ALA A 197 -14.06 -21.67 8.35
CA ALA A 197 -13.79 -22.16 9.69
C ALA A 197 -12.79 -21.24 10.44
N ALA A 198 -11.83 -20.65 9.73
CA ALA A 198 -10.91 -19.65 10.26
C ALA A 198 -11.63 -18.37 10.75
N GLY A 199 -12.63 -17.89 10.01
CA GLY A 199 -13.45 -16.73 10.40
C GLY A 199 -14.32 -16.98 11.62
N TRP A 200 -14.73 -18.24 11.86
CA TRP A 200 -15.42 -18.64 13.10
C TRP A 200 -14.45 -18.77 14.29
N LEU A 201 -13.29 -19.40 14.08
CA LEU A 201 -12.25 -19.54 15.12
C LEU A 201 -11.72 -18.19 15.61
N ALA A 202 -11.62 -17.19 14.71
CA ALA A 202 -11.19 -15.84 15.05
C ALA A 202 -12.22 -15.04 15.89
N ARG A 203 -13.49 -15.47 15.95
CA ARG A 203 -14.57 -14.75 16.66
C ARG A 203 -14.63 -15.05 18.17
N GLY A 204 -13.87 -16.03 18.67
CA GLY A 204 -13.92 -16.44 20.08
C GLY A 204 -15.31 -16.95 20.51
N PRO A 205 -15.47 -17.41 21.76
CA PRO A 205 -16.74 -17.91 22.28
C PRO A 205 -17.84 -16.83 22.39
N ASP A 206 -17.44 -15.55 22.50
CA ASP A 206 -18.36 -14.41 22.66
C ASP A 206 -18.89 -13.85 21.32
N GLY A 207 -18.44 -14.40 20.18
CA GLY A 207 -18.82 -13.94 18.86
C GLY A 207 -18.21 -12.60 18.44
N ARG A 208 -18.74 -12.04 17.36
CA ARG A 208 -18.26 -10.78 16.78
C ARG A 208 -18.74 -9.59 17.62
N ASN A 209 -17.82 -8.86 18.26
CA ASN A 209 -18.12 -7.61 18.97
C ASN A 209 -18.00 -6.41 18.00
N PRO A 210 -19.11 -5.74 17.63
CA PRO A 210 -19.12 -4.62 16.68
C PRO A 210 -18.26 -3.44 17.10
N GLU A 211 -18.24 -3.11 18.40
CA GLU A 211 -17.44 -1.99 18.93
C GLU A 211 -15.95 -2.28 18.75
N LYS A 212 -15.50 -3.50 19.07
CA LYS A 212 -14.10 -3.90 18.86
C LYS A 212 -13.71 -3.91 17.38
N VAL A 213 -14.64 -4.23 16.49
CA VAL A 213 -14.40 -4.22 15.03
C VAL A 213 -14.25 -2.79 14.51
N ALA A 214 -15.10 -1.86 14.94
CA ALA A 214 -15.05 -0.46 14.55
C ALA A 214 -13.81 0.30 15.08
N LEU A 215 -13.13 -0.26 16.09
CA LEU A 215 -11.87 0.27 16.61
C LEU A 215 -10.63 -0.11 15.78
N GLN A 216 -10.80 -0.92 14.73
CA GLN A 216 -9.70 -1.36 13.88
C GLN A 216 -9.58 -0.54 12.60
N ALA A 217 -8.45 -0.70 11.91
CA ALA A 217 -8.18 -0.09 10.62
C ALA A 217 -7.85 -1.18 9.60
N ALA A 218 -8.69 -1.34 8.58
CA ALA A 218 -8.35 -2.18 7.43
C ALA A 218 -7.30 -1.48 6.54
N VAL A 219 -7.36 -0.15 6.51
CA VAL A 219 -6.37 0.72 5.87
C VAL A 219 -6.00 1.81 6.86
N ALA A 220 -4.69 2.01 7.08
CA ALA A 220 -4.18 3.04 7.97
C ALA A 220 -3.09 3.89 7.30
N TYR A 221 -2.96 5.14 7.71
CA TYR A 221 -1.99 6.11 7.20
C TYR A 221 -1.51 7.00 8.34
N GLY A 222 -0.29 6.75 8.82
CA GLY A 222 0.26 7.37 10.02
C GLY A 222 1.50 8.23 9.73
N PRO A 223 1.80 9.20 10.60
CA PRO A 223 2.99 10.03 10.49
C PRO A 223 4.28 9.27 10.81
N LEU A 224 5.37 9.63 10.11
CA LEU A 224 6.74 9.22 10.41
C LEU A 224 7.65 10.46 10.40
N GLY A 225 7.94 10.99 11.58
CA GLY A 225 8.61 12.29 11.70
C GLY A 225 7.70 13.43 11.22
N GLU A 226 8.29 14.53 10.73
CA GLU A 226 7.54 15.72 10.33
C GLU A 226 6.79 15.53 9.00
N LYS A 227 7.46 14.95 8.00
CA LYS A 227 6.97 14.87 6.61
C LYS A 227 6.73 13.45 6.11
N GLY A 228 7.38 12.45 6.69
CA GLY A 228 7.25 11.06 6.26
C GLY A 228 5.91 10.45 6.68
N ARG A 229 5.55 9.36 6.02
CA ARG A 229 4.31 8.60 6.30
C ARG A 229 4.53 7.10 6.18
N ILE A 230 3.72 6.33 6.91
CA ILE A 230 3.58 4.88 6.77
C ILE A 230 2.12 4.55 6.53
N GLY A 231 1.85 3.89 5.40
CA GLY A 231 0.57 3.35 5.01
C GLY A 231 0.51 1.84 5.21
N TRP A 232 -0.63 1.36 5.69
CA TRP A 232 -0.99 -0.05 5.76
C TRP A 232 -2.23 -0.29 4.91
N VAL A 233 -2.16 -1.28 4.03
CA VAL A 233 -3.31 -1.80 3.28
C VAL A 233 -3.41 -3.28 3.60
N GLY A 234 -4.34 -3.62 4.49
CA GLY A 234 -4.45 -4.97 5.05
C GLY A 234 -5.07 -6.02 4.13
N ASP A 235 -5.55 -5.61 2.96
CA ASP A 235 -6.16 -6.48 1.97
C ASP A 235 -5.17 -7.54 1.43
N VAL A 236 -5.53 -8.81 1.60
CA VAL A 236 -4.71 -9.97 1.20
C VAL A 236 -5.04 -10.50 -0.21
N ASN A 237 -6.12 -10.00 -0.81
CA ASN A 237 -6.65 -10.41 -2.11
C ASN A 237 -6.40 -9.37 -3.20
N CYS A 238 -5.86 -8.19 -2.86
CA CYS A 238 -5.64 -7.08 -3.80
C CYS A 238 -6.92 -6.70 -4.55
N GLU A 239 -8.02 -6.52 -3.82
CA GLU A 239 -9.25 -5.99 -4.36
C GLU A 239 -8.99 -4.66 -5.11
N GLN A 240 -9.73 -4.47 -6.21
CA GLN A 240 -9.55 -3.34 -7.14
C GLN A 240 -9.57 -1.99 -6.41
N ALA A 241 -10.46 -1.83 -5.42
CA ALA A 241 -10.55 -0.62 -4.61
C ALA A 241 -9.29 -0.41 -3.74
N SER A 242 -8.75 -1.47 -3.13
CA SER A 242 -7.49 -1.39 -2.37
C SER A 242 -6.29 -1.06 -3.25
N CYS A 243 -6.28 -1.51 -4.50
CA CYS A 243 -5.23 -1.11 -5.45
C CYS A 243 -5.22 0.42 -5.66
N LYS A 244 -6.40 1.04 -5.78
CA LYS A 244 -6.50 2.51 -5.85
C LYS A 244 -6.04 3.20 -4.57
N VAL A 245 -6.30 2.60 -3.40
CA VAL A 245 -5.77 3.08 -2.11
C VAL A 245 -4.24 3.09 -2.11
N VAL A 246 -3.59 2.02 -2.59
CA VAL A 246 -2.13 1.95 -2.72
C VAL A 246 -1.60 3.08 -3.61
N LEU A 247 -2.23 3.32 -4.77
CA LEU A 247 -1.84 4.41 -5.67
C LEU A 247 -1.99 5.78 -5.01
N ALA A 248 -3.13 6.03 -4.34
CA ALA A 248 -3.39 7.27 -3.63
C ALA A 248 -2.36 7.53 -2.52
N MET A 249 -2.01 6.53 -1.71
CA MET A 249 -0.96 6.65 -0.68
C MET A 249 0.42 6.93 -1.28
N CYS A 250 0.67 6.49 -2.51
CA CYS A 250 1.91 6.77 -3.24
C CYS A 250 1.95 8.19 -3.86
N GLY A 251 0.93 9.02 -3.64
CA GLY A 251 0.84 10.36 -4.23
C GLY A 251 0.45 10.35 -5.72
N LEU A 252 -0.18 9.26 -6.19
CA LEU A 252 -0.66 9.10 -7.56
C LEU A 252 -2.17 9.28 -7.60
N ASP A 253 -2.67 9.82 -8.72
CA ASP A 253 -4.11 10.01 -8.92
C ASP A 253 -4.75 8.70 -9.41
N PRO A 254 -5.53 7.99 -8.56
CA PRO A 254 -6.13 6.72 -8.95
C PRO A 254 -7.23 6.86 -10.02
N THR A 255 -7.73 8.08 -10.28
CA THR A 255 -8.77 8.31 -11.30
C THR A 255 -8.23 8.19 -12.73
N LYS A 256 -6.91 8.34 -12.90
CA LYS A 256 -6.23 8.36 -14.20
C LYS A 256 -5.92 6.98 -14.78
N VAL A 257 -6.27 5.92 -14.05
CA VAL A 257 -5.98 4.54 -14.45
C VAL A 257 -7.21 3.67 -14.30
N HIS A 258 -7.38 2.78 -15.27
CA HIS A 258 -8.33 1.69 -15.15
C HIS A 258 -7.63 0.48 -14.51
N ILE A 259 -8.23 -0.07 -13.46
CA ILE A 259 -7.76 -1.29 -12.80
C ILE A 259 -8.78 -2.36 -13.15
N GLU A 260 -8.39 -3.38 -13.90
CA GLU A 260 -9.30 -4.50 -14.21
C GLU A 260 -9.55 -5.35 -12.95
N PRO A 261 -10.76 -5.91 -12.77
CA PRO A 261 -11.01 -6.86 -11.69
C PRO A 261 -10.13 -8.11 -11.85
N TYR A 262 -9.61 -8.65 -10.74
CA TYR A 262 -8.95 -9.96 -10.78
C TYR A 262 -9.93 -11.03 -11.26
N ARG A 263 -9.56 -11.69 -12.34
CA ARG A 263 -10.25 -12.82 -12.94
C ARG A 263 -9.28 -13.99 -12.97
N ASN A 264 -9.59 -15.04 -12.22
CA ASN A 264 -8.80 -16.29 -12.15
C ASN A 264 -8.59 -16.95 -13.52
N ASP A 265 -9.33 -16.50 -14.53
CA ASP A 265 -9.44 -17.06 -15.87
C ASP A 265 -8.97 -16.09 -16.97
N SER A 266 -8.23 -15.02 -16.67
CA SER A 266 -7.82 -14.06 -17.70
C SER A 266 -6.43 -14.37 -18.28
N PRO A 267 -6.34 -14.99 -19.48
CA PRO A 267 -5.06 -15.26 -20.15
C PRO A 267 -4.43 -14.02 -20.81
N ASN A 268 -5.07 -12.85 -20.77
CA ASN A 268 -4.76 -11.73 -21.70
C ASN A 268 -4.94 -10.32 -21.12
N ASN A 269 -4.63 -10.09 -19.84
CA ASN A 269 -4.24 -8.72 -19.47
C ASN A 269 -2.81 -8.52 -19.96
N ALA A 270 -2.49 -7.36 -20.53
CA ALA A 270 -1.13 -6.96 -20.89
C ALA A 270 -0.29 -6.88 -19.61
N ALA A 271 0.03 -8.04 -19.05
CA ALA A 271 0.64 -8.20 -17.76
C ALA A 271 2.03 -7.60 -17.87
N MET A 272 2.37 -6.78 -16.88
CA MET A 272 3.71 -6.25 -16.80
C MET A 272 4.57 -7.32 -16.16
N ARG A 273 5.61 -7.79 -16.84
CA ARG A 273 6.66 -8.59 -16.19
C ARG A 273 7.79 -7.69 -15.76
N TRP A 274 8.42 -8.03 -14.65
CA TRP A 274 9.68 -7.41 -14.28
C TRP A 274 10.78 -7.89 -15.23
N ASP A 275 11.40 -6.97 -15.95
CA ASP A 275 12.58 -7.23 -16.76
C ASP A 275 13.83 -6.95 -15.90
N ALA A 276 14.51 -8.03 -15.51
CA ALA A 276 15.68 -7.94 -14.66
C ALA A 276 16.88 -7.24 -15.34
N GLU A 277 16.99 -7.31 -16.66
CA GLU A 277 18.07 -6.67 -17.42
C GLU A 277 17.84 -5.17 -17.52
N LYS A 278 16.60 -4.76 -17.78
CA LYS A 278 16.23 -3.34 -17.89
C LYS A 278 16.00 -2.67 -16.54
N GLY A 279 15.82 -3.45 -15.48
CA GLY A 279 15.54 -2.92 -14.15
C GLY A 279 14.24 -2.12 -14.10
N CYS A 280 13.25 -2.52 -14.91
CA CYS A 280 11.93 -1.91 -14.99
C CYS A 280 10.87 -2.96 -15.36
N PHE A 281 9.60 -2.56 -15.31
CA PHE A 281 8.51 -3.38 -15.80
C PHE A 281 8.36 -3.20 -17.32
N VAL A 282 8.15 -4.31 -18.03
CA VAL A 282 7.86 -4.34 -19.47
C VAL A 282 6.56 -5.06 -19.72
N LYS A 283 5.84 -4.68 -20.78
CA LYS A 283 4.66 -5.43 -21.22
C LYS A 283 5.05 -6.85 -21.63
N ILE A 284 4.26 -7.84 -21.23
CA ILE A 284 4.30 -9.19 -21.77
C ILE A 284 3.67 -9.13 -23.17
N GLU A 285 4.45 -9.49 -24.19
CA GLU A 285 4.01 -9.65 -25.59
C GLU A 285 3.28 -10.98 -25.80
#